data_AF-A0A528WVF7-F1
#
_entry.id   AF-A0A528WVF7-F1
#
_cell.length_a   1.000
_cell.length_b   1.000
_cell.length_c   1.000
_cell.angle_alpha   90.00
_cell.angle_beta   90.00
_cell.angle_gamma   90.00
#
_symmetry.space_group_name_H-M   'P 1'
#
loop_
_entity.id
_entity.type
_entity.pdbx_description
1 polymer ?
#
loop_
_entity_poly.entity_id
_entity_poly.type
_entity_poly.pdbx_seq_one_letter_code
_entity_poly.pdbx_strand_id
1 'polypeptide(L)' 'PKGLAKEKAEWLNPGLVGLVKFLKGEEKLRHATLKDFWEQ' A
#
# COMPACT_ATOMS: atom_id res chain seq x y z
N PRO A 1 -21.67 -5.28 9.30
CA PRO A 1 -20.73 -4.67 10.26
C PRO A 1 -20.74 -3.13 10.18
N LYS A 2 -20.97 -2.48 11.33
CA LYS A 2 -20.84 -1.03 11.55
C LYS A 2 -19.38 -0.58 11.39
N GLY A 3 -19.14 0.59 10.80
CA GLY A 3 -17.91 1.35 11.02
C GLY A 3 -16.74 1.12 10.05
N LEU A 4 -16.99 0.96 8.75
CA LEU A 4 -15.92 1.13 7.75
C LEU A 4 -15.47 2.60 7.80
N ALA A 5 -14.33 2.84 8.44
CA ALA A 5 -13.66 4.13 8.54
C ALA A 5 -13.44 4.70 7.14
N LYS A 6 -14.40 5.50 6.68
CA LYS A 6 -14.26 6.35 5.50
C LYS A 6 -13.40 7.55 5.91
N GLU A 7 -12.46 7.88 5.03
CA GLU A 7 -11.54 9.05 5.07
C GLU A 7 -10.33 8.99 6.01
N LYS A 8 -9.30 8.21 5.63
CA LYS A 8 -7.91 8.43 6.11
C LYS A 8 -6.88 8.40 4.98
N ALA A 9 -7.31 8.61 3.74
CA ALA A 9 -6.42 8.59 2.59
C ALA A 9 -6.45 9.95 1.92
N GLU A 10 -5.30 10.62 1.92
CA GLU A 10 -5.08 11.88 1.22
C GLU A 10 -4.31 11.59 -0.06
N TRP A 11 -4.60 12.36 -1.12
CA TRP A 11 -3.81 12.31 -2.34
C TRP A 11 -2.49 13.05 -2.09
N LEU A 12 -1.38 12.33 -2.21
CA LEU A 12 -0.04 12.88 -2.08
C LEU A 12 0.59 13.00 -3.47
N ASN A 13 1.54 13.92 -3.59
CA ASN A 13 2.39 13.98 -4.77
C ASN A 13 3.21 12.68 -4.88
N PRO A 14 3.38 12.13 -6.10
CA PRO A 14 4.21 10.96 -6.30
C PRO A 14 5.67 11.28 -5.91
N GLY A 15 6.27 10.40 -5.11
CA GLY A 15 7.60 10.59 -4.54
C GLY A 15 7.88 9.61 -3.39
N LEU A 16 6.82 9.13 -2.74
CA LEU A 16 6.92 8.03 -1.77
C LEU A 16 7.00 6.68 -2.48
N VAL A 17 8.10 5.96 -2.28
CA VAL A 17 8.34 4.62 -2.83
C VAL A 17 8.36 3.60 -1.70
N GLY A 18 7.75 2.43 -1.90
CA GLY A 18 7.65 1.38 -0.90
C GLY A 18 8.12 0.01 -1.38
N LEU A 19 8.87 -0.70 -0.54
CA LEU A 19 9.18 -2.10 -0.72
C LEU A 19 8.08 -2.96 -0.10
N VAL A 20 7.52 -3.88 -0.87
CA VAL A 20 6.43 -4.76 -0.40
C VAL A 20 6.79 -6.23 -0.53
N LYS A 21 6.27 -7.04 0.40
CA LYS A 21 6.22 -8.51 0.26
C LYS A 21 4.86 -8.88 -0.31
N PHE A 22 4.81 -9.76 -1.29
CA PHE A 22 3.56 -10.28 -1.87
C PHE A 22 3.72 -11.76 -2.26
N LEU A 23 2.61 -12.42 -2.56
CA LEU A 23 2.61 -13.82 -3.01
C LEU A 23 3.17 -13.91 -4.44
N LYS A 24 4.08 -14.86 -4.68
CA LYS A 24 4.70 -15.06 -5.99
C LYS A 24 3.70 -15.71 -6.95
N GLY A 25 3.64 -15.24 -8.20
CA GLY A 25 2.78 -15.80 -9.26
C GLY A 25 1.46 -15.07 -9.48
N GLU A 26 1.16 -14.04 -8.69
CA GLU A 26 0.02 -13.15 -8.92
C GLU A 26 0.43 -11.95 -9.79
N GLU A 27 -0.41 -11.55 -10.74
CA GLU A 27 -0.20 -10.36 -11.60
C GLU A 27 -0.29 -9.05 -10.79
N LYS A 28 -1.06 -9.08 -9.70
CA LYS A 28 -1.27 -7.94 -8.80
C LYS A 28 -0.70 -8.24 -7.43
N LEU A 29 -0.35 -7.19 -6.68
CA LEU A 29 0.18 -7.24 -5.33
C LEU A 29 -0.90 -7.61 -4.29
N ARG A 30 -1.55 -8.78 -4.47
CA ARG A 30 -2.55 -9.28 -3.52
C ARG A 30 -1.87 -9.78 -2.25
N HIS A 31 -2.54 -9.56 -1.12
CA HIS A 31 -2.01 -9.89 0.22
C HIS A 31 -0.65 -9.23 0.48
N ALA A 32 -0.41 -8.05 -0.11
CA ALA A 32 0.83 -7.33 0.06
C ALA A 32 0.96 -6.78 1.48
N THR A 33 2.19 -6.81 2.01
CA THR A 33 2.55 -6.17 3.27
C THR A 33 3.74 -5.24 3.04
N LEU A 34 3.66 -4.01 3.54
CA LEU A 34 4.75 -3.05 3.47
C LEU A 34 5.92 -3.53 4.32
N LYS A 35 7.12 -3.52 3.76
CA LYS A 35 8.36 -3.79 4.49
C LYS A 35 9.09 -2.52 4.86
N ASP A 36 9.22 -1.60 3.91
CA ASP A 36 9.98 -0.37 4.08
C ASP A 36 9.53 0.69 3.06
N PHE A 37 9.86 1.96 3.29
CA PHE A 37 9.54 3.06 2.38
C PHE A 37 10.55 4.21 2.47
N TRP A 38 10.66 5.01 1.41
CA TRP A 38 11.51 6.21 1.35
C TRP A 38 10.93 7.26 0.40
N GLU A 39 11.45 8.49 0.51
CA GLU A 39 11.14 9.61 -0.37
C GLU A 39 12.22 9.73 -1.46
N GLN A 40 11.81 9.95 -2.71
CA GLN A 40 12.68 10.06 -3.89
C GLN A 40 12.81 11.51 -4.38
#